data_AF-A0AAJ4LWZ0-F1
#
_entry.id   AF-A0AAJ4LWZ0-F1
#
_cell.length_a   1.000
_cell.length_b   1.000
_cell.length_c   1.000
_cell.angle_alpha   90.00
_cell.angle_beta   90.00
_cell.angle_gamma   90.00
#
_symmetry.space_group_name_H-M   'P 1'
#
loop_
_entity.id
_entity.type
_entity.pdbx_description
1 polymer ?
#
loop_
_entity_poly.entity_id
_entity_poly.type
_entity_poly.pdbx_seq_one_letter_code
_entity_poly.pdbx_strand_id
1 'polypeptide(L)' 'MVNGSMNTDEHDFFNLLSDIILLKFSTLTAWEKNFISELHHKAVTKLPISSKQKQCALKIFTKSKKAKIAKFPIRT' A
#
# COMPACT_ATOMS: atom_id res chain seq x y z
N MET A 1 13.07 -11.99 -27.90
CA MET A 1 12.19 -12.58 -26.88
C MET A 1 12.44 -11.84 -25.58
N VAL A 2 11.58 -10.90 -25.22
CA VAL A 2 11.73 -10.14 -23.97
C VAL A 2 11.14 -10.99 -22.86
N ASN A 3 11.99 -11.63 -22.05
CA ASN A 3 11.54 -12.35 -20.85
C ASN A 3 10.91 -11.34 -19.89
N GLY A 4 9.60 -11.19 -19.99
CA GLY A 4 8.77 -10.29 -19.18
C GLY A 4 8.53 -10.81 -17.76
N SER A 5 9.59 -11.21 -17.06
CA SER A 5 9.54 -11.34 -15.61
C SER A 5 9.63 -9.92 -15.04
N MET A 6 8.49 -9.22 -14.98
CA MET A 6 8.37 -8.11 -14.02
C MET A 6 8.83 -8.68 -12.67
N ASN A 7 9.84 -8.07 -12.05
CA ASN A 7 10.33 -8.50 -10.74
C ASN A 7 9.11 -8.71 -9.83
N THR A 8 8.94 -9.92 -9.30
CA THR A 8 7.80 -10.30 -8.45
C THR A 8 7.59 -9.27 -7.33
N ASP A 9 8.67 -8.73 -6.79
CA ASP A 9 8.68 -7.67 -5.78
C ASP A 9 8.02 -6.35 -6.21
N GLU A 10 8.08 -5.98 -7.49
CA GLU A 10 7.47 -4.76 -8.01
C GLU A 10 5.97 -4.95 -8.23
N HIS A 11 5.58 -6.12 -8.74
CA HIS A 11 4.19 -6.49 -8.91
C HIS A 11 3.48 -6.62 -7.56
N ASP A 12 4.11 -7.26 -6.58
CA ASP A 12 3.57 -7.39 -5.22
C ASP A 12 3.44 -6.03 -4.54
N PHE A 13 4.40 -5.14 -4.76
CA PHE A 13 4.31 -3.78 -4.23
C PHE A 13 3.19 -2.97 -4.89
N PHE A 14 2.99 -3.11 -6.20
CA PHE A 14 1.89 -2.47 -6.92
C PHE A 14 0.53 -2.95 -6.40
N ASN A 15 0.38 -4.26 -6.18
CA ASN A 15 -0.84 -4.83 -5.60
C ASN A 15 -1.09 -4.30 -4.19
N LEU A 16 -0.04 -4.16 -3.37
CA LEU A 16 -0.16 -3.56 -2.05
C LEU A 16 -0.67 -2.11 -2.11
N LEU A 17 -0.17 -1.29 -3.03
CA LEU A 17 -0.66 0.08 -3.21
C LEU A 17 -2.13 0.10 -3.67
N SER A 18 -2.47 -0.78 -4.61
CA SER A 18 -3.84 -0.94 -5.12
C SER A 18 -4.80 -1.34 -4.00
N ASP A 19 -4.43 -2.31 -3.16
CA ASP A 19 -5.22 -2.72 -2.00
C ASP A 19 -5.45 -1.58 -1.01
N ILE A 20 -4.44 -0.74 -0.77
CA ILE A 20 -4.59 0.43 0.09
C ILE A 20 -5.62 1.39 -0.51
N ILE A 21 -5.53 1.67 -1.81
CA ILE A 21 -6.43 2.60 -2.50
C ILE A 21 -7.87 2.07 -2.53
N LEU A 22 -8.05 0.79 -2.84
CA LEU A 22 -9.38 0.21 -2.99
C LEU A 22 -10.06 -0.06 -1.64
N LEU A 23 -9.31 -0.49 -0.63
CA LEU A 23 -9.89 -1.00 0.62
C LEU A 23 -9.79 -0.02 1.80
N LYS A 24 -8.84 0.91 1.77
CA LYS A 24 -8.45 1.68 2.98
C LYS A 24 -8.35 3.18 2.75
N PHE A 25 -8.46 3.66 1.52
CA PHE A 25 -8.17 5.06 1.19
C PHE A 25 -9.00 6.06 2.00
N SER A 26 -10.28 5.78 2.25
CA SER A 26 -11.15 6.64 3.07
C SER A 26 -10.67 6.80 4.51
N THR A 27 -9.99 5.79 5.07
CA THR A 27 -9.47 5.76 6.44
C THR A 27 -8.11 6.43 6.61
N LEU A 28 -7.47 6.80 5.50
CA LEU A 28 -6.17 7.45 5.50
C LEU A 28 -6.30 8.95 5.79
N THR A 29 -5.29 9.48 6.48
CA THR A 29 -5.08 10.92 6.60
C THR A 29 -4.80 11.57 5.24
N ALA A 30 -4.98 12.89 5.11
CA ALA A 30 -4.69 13.61 3.87
C ALA A 30 -3.24 13.38 3.39
N TRP A 31 -2.28 13.36 4.32
CA TRP A 31 -0.88 13.08 4.00
C TRP A 31 -0.67 11.65 3.49
N GLU A 32 -1.25 10.65 4.16
CA GLU A 32 -1.15 9.24 3.73
C GLU A 32 -1.80 9.02 2.36
N LYS A 33 -2.93 9.69 2.08
CA LYS A 33 -3.59 9.66 0.76
C LYS A 33 -2.65 10.18 -0.33
N ASN A 34 -2.11 11.38 -0.15
CA ASN A 34 -1.20 11.99 -1.11
C ASN A 34 0.04 11.11 -1.35
N PHE A 35 0.63 10.58 -0.27
CA PHE A 35 1.79 9.71 -0.34
C PHE A 35 1.51 8.42 -1.14
N ILE A 36 0.41 7.73 -0.84
CA ILE A 36 0.04 6.49 -1.54
C ILE A 36 -0.33 6.76 -3.01
N SER A 37 -1.05 7.85 -3.30
CA SER A 37 -1.35 8.26 -4.68
C SER A 37 -0.09 8.58 -5.48
N GLU A 38 0.89 9.27 -4.89
CA GLU A 38 2.18 9.55 -5.53
C GLU A 38 2.95 8.25 -5.83
N LEU A 39 3.01 7.32 -4.87
CA LEU A 39 3.67 6.03 -5.07
C LEU A 39 2.97 5.17 -6.12
N HIS A 40 1.64 5.19 -6.15
CA HIS A 40 0.86 4.48 -7.15
C HIS A 40 1.12 5.05 -8.54
N HIS A 41 1.13 6.38 -8.69
CA HIS A 41 1.50 7.02 -9.94
C HIS A 41 2.92 6.60 -10.37
N LYS A 42 3.91 6.66 -9.47
CA LYS A 42 5.28 6.23 -9.74
C LYS A 42 5.36 4.76 -10.18
N ALA A 43 4.59 3.89 -9.56
CA ALA A 43 4.54 2.47 -9.93
C ALA A 43 3.95 2.29 -11.35
N VAL A 44 2.86 3.00 -11.69
CA VAL A 44 2.25 2.99 -13.02
C VAL A 44 3.21 3.53 -14.09
N THR A 45 3.93 4.61 -13.80
CA THR A 45 4.87 5.24 -14.72
C THR A 45 6.27 4.63 -14.67
N LYS A 46 6.47 3.53 -13.92
CA LYS A 46 7.77 2.85 -13.73
C LYS A 46 8.89 3.78 -13.27
N LEU A 47 8.55 4.80 -12.48
CA LEU A 47 9.51 5.67 -11.83
C LEU A 47 10.14 4.96 -10.61
N PRO A 48 11.39 5.28 -10.26
CA PRO A 48 12.06 4.63 -9.15
C PRO A 48 11.37 4.93 -7.81
N ILE A 49 11.16 3.87 -7.02
CA ILE A 49 10.62 3.95 -5.67
C ILE A 49 11.67 3.45 -4.69
N SER A 50 12.09 4.30 -3.77
CA SER A 50 13.09 3.96 -2.77
C SER A 50 12.60 2.88 -1.80
N SER A 51 13.53 2.09 -1.26
CA SER A 51 13.22 1.10 -0.21
C SER A 51 12.53 1.72 1.02
N LYS A 52 12.93 2.94 1.42
CA LYS A 52 12.28 3.71 2.50
C LYS A 52 10.81 4.00 2.19
N GLN A 53 10.49 4.39 0.95
CA GLN A 53 9.11 4.60 0.52
C GLN A 53 8.28 3.32 0.57
N LYS A 54 8.86 2.20 0.10
CA LYS A 54 8.19 0.88 0.19
C LYS A 54 7.88 0.50 1.63
N GLN A 55 8.83 0.70 2.54
CA GLN A 55 8.64 0.46 3.98
C GLN A 55 7.57 1.36 4.59
N CYS A 56 7.49 2.64 4.20
CA CYS A 56 6.44 3.54 4.67
C CYS A 56 5.04 3.09 4.21
N ALA A 57 4.90 2.68 2.94
CA ALA A 57 3.63 2.16 2.43
C ALA A 57 3.19 0.87 3.18
N LEU A 58 4.12 -0.02 3.49
CA LEU A 58 3.88 -1.21 4.33
C LEU A 58 3.39 -0.84 5.73
N LYS A 59 3.97 0.18 6.36
CA LYS A 59 3.52 0.69 7.67
C LYS A 59 2.09 1.24 7.60
N ILE A 60 1.75 1.97 6.54
CA ILE A 60 0.38 2.48 6.33
C ILE A 60 -0.60 1.31 6.16
N PHE A 61 -0.25 0.31 5.34
CA PHE A 61 -1.09 -0.87 5.14
C PHE A 61 -1.38 -1.65 6.43
N THR A 62 -0.35 -1.84 7.26
CA THR A 62 -0.43 -2.60 8.52
C THR A 62 -1.12 -1.83 9.65
N LYS A 63 -0.99 -0.50 9.70
CA LYS A 63 -1.70 0.37 10.65
C LYS A 63 -3.21 0.15 10.59
N SER A 64 -3.78 0.03 9.39
CA SER A 64 -5.21 -0.24 9.23
C SER A 64 -5.63 -1.67 9.60
N LYS A 65 -4.72 -2.66 9.64
CA LYS A 65 -5.07 -4.03 10.09
C LYS A 65 -5.30 -4.09 11.60
N LYS A 66 -4.55 -3.33 12.42
CA LYS A 66 -4.72 -3.33 13.89
C LYS A 66 -6.05 -2.75 14.35
N ALA A 67 -6.66 -1.85 13.58
CA ALA A 67 -7.93 -1.21 13.95
C ALA A 67 -9.16 -2.16 13.93
N LYS A 68 -9.09 -3.31 13.24
CA LYS A 68 -10.21 -4.28 13.20
C LYS A 68 -10.24 -5.24 14.40
N ILE A 69 -9.11 -5.49 15.06
CA ILE A 69 -9.04 -6.44 16.19
C ILE A 69 -9.60 -5.80 17.49
N ALA A 70 -9.52 -4.47 17.63
CA ALA A 70 -9.91 -3.78 18.86
C ALA A 70 -11.44 -3.53 19.02
N LYS A 71 -12.29 -3.98 18.08
CA LYS A 71 -13.73 -3.61 18.06
C LYS A 71 -14.72 -4.71 18.40
N PHE A 72 -14.27 -5.91 18.79
CA PHE A 72 -15.19 -6.93 19.30
C PHE A 72 -14.89 -7.24 20.78
N PRO A 73 -15.40 -6.44 21.73
CA PRO A 73 -15.60 -6.96 23.07
C PRO A 73 -16.65 -8.06 22.96
N ILE A 74 -16.23 -9.32 23.08
CA ILE A 74 -17.14 -10.44 23.31
C ILE A 74 -17.80 -10.16 24.66
N ARG A 75 -19.07 -9.73 24.63
CA ARG A 75 -19.93 -9.75 25.81
C ARG A 75 -20.38 -11.20 25.99
N THR A 76 -19.78 -11.91 26.93
CA THR A 76 -20.42 -13.02 27.64
C THR A 76 -21.04 -12.50 28.91
#